data_AF-A0AAC9AI59-F1
#
_entry.id   AF-A0AAC9AI59-F1
#
_cell.length_a   1.000
_cell.length_b   1.000
_cell.length_c   1.000
_cell.angle_alpha   90.00
_cell.angle_beta   90.00
_cell.angle_gamma   90.00
#
_symmetry.space_group_name_H-M   'P 1'
#
loop_
_entity.id
_entity.type
_entity.pdbx_description
1 polymer ?
#
loop_
_entity_poly.entity_id
_entity_poly.type
_entity_poly.pdbx_seq_one_letter_code
_entity_poly.pdbx_strand_id
1 'polypeptide(L)'
;MSENKPTVIPATESKLCATVNFNWFLKDAEKFENGTRSQPVPATFKALVNGKEAFEELHNRIEKAKSCIDIAIWGFQPSMHFKRDGESPCIGDLLIQKALEGVKVRILVWSMWGNIQTFQEANLGNRPGVFKGREKGVTDAQAGYDRWWFEAIRGNLDEVIVNNRAEGVIHVWNVDEIEKHKKLTEFTKSPKRTNLVYKNRHVEKQKSNYKDKTLPEEAQRIHQHNFKDTTLPDGSYNFALKYAPSHHQKTVLIDYDKPEIAVGFVLEHNMVDNYWDTDEHSLKTTAPNRGKNSPTPLQDVSGIVTGRVLWDINHNFCQSWDRENNKQWGDDEVETNLMVKRKGFTREHYSYENNLWKEAWRSWRKLCAPMTNRILKIL
;
A
#
# COMPACT_ATOMS: atom_id res chain seq x y z
N MET A 1 -27.89 7.55 -32.06
CA MET A 1 -27.91 8.08 -30.68
C MET A 1 -28.06 6.89 -29.75
N SER A 2 -27.06 6.58 -28.92
CA SER A 2 -27.18 5.48 -27.96
C SER A 2 -28.27 5.84 -26.95
N GLU A 3 -29.25 4.96 -26.75
CA GLU A 3 -30.26 5.10 -25.71
C GLU A 3 -29.57 5.29 -24.36
N ASN A 4 -29.62 6.50 -23.81
CA ASN A 4 -29.11 6.77 -22.47
C ASN A 4 -30.02 6.05 -21.48
N LYS A 5 -29.59 4.89 -21.01
CA LYS A 5 -30.23 4.21 -19.88
C LYS A 5 -30.29 5.16 -18.68
N PRO A 6 -31.38 5.13 -17.88
CA PRO A 6 -31.47 5.89 -16.65
C PRO A 6 -30.25 5.63 -15.76
N THR A 7 -29.59 6.69 -15.28
CA THR A 7 -28.50 6.55 -14.32
C THR A 7 -29.11 6.38 -12.93
N VAL A 8 -28.99 5.18 -12.36
CA VAL A 8 -29.44 4.89 -11.00
C VAL A 8 -28.33 5.34 -10.05
N ILE A 9 -28.60 6.35 -9.24
CA ILE A 9 -27.64 6.87 -8.26
C ILE A 9 -28.07 6.38 -6.88
N PRO A 10 -27.28 5.53 -6.20
CA PRO A 10 -27.58 5.15 -4.84
C PRO A 10 -27.45 6.37 -3.92
N ALA A 11 -28.54 6.72 -3.24
CA ALA A 11 -28.57 7.75 -2.21
C ALA A 11 -28.70 7.07 -0.83
N THR A 12 -28.08 7.67 0.18
CA THR A 12 -28.33 7.27 1.58
C THR A 12 -29.66 7.86 2.04
N GLU A 13 -30.42 7.15 2.86
CA GLU A 13 -31.71 7.67 3.38
C GLU A 13 -31.58 9.00 4.14
N SER A 14 -30.43 9.27 4.77
CA SER A 14 -30.14 10.52 5.49
C SER A 14 -29.79 11.71 4.58
N LYS A 15 -29.59 11.47 3.28
CA LYS A 15 -29.24 12.47 2.29
C LYS A 15 -29.85 12.06 0.95
N LEU A 16 -31.15 12.34 0.79
CA LEU A 16 -31.92 12.17 -0.45
C LEU A 16 -31.50 13.15 -1.57
N CYS A 17 -30.26 13.62 -1.54
CA CYS A 17 -29.67 14.37 -2.61
C CYS A 17 -28.38 13.67 -3.05
N ALA A 18 -28.30 13.38 -4.35
CA ALA A 18 -27.07 12.96 -4.97
C ALA A 18 -26.46 14.19 -5.65
N THR A 19 -25.20 14.50 -5.36
CA THR A 19 -24.43 15.40 -6.20
C THR A 19 -24.04 14.62 -7.45
N VAL A 20 -24.80 14.83 -8.52
CA VAL A 20 -24.49 14.26 -9.82
C VAL A 20 -23.28 15.01 -10.37
N ASN A 21 -22.14 14.33 -10.42
CA ASN A 21 -21.01 14.81 -11.20
C ASN A 21 -21.16 14.35 -12.66
N PHE A 22 -20.45 15.02 -13.57
CA PHE A 22 -20.27 14.51 -14.91
C PHE A 22 -19.84 13.04 -14.87
N ASN A 23 -20.25 12.24 -15.84
CA ASN A 23 -19.74 10.88 -15.91
C ASN A 23 -18.24 10.93 -16.27
N TRP A 24 -17.39 10.84 -15.25
CA TRP A 24 -15.94 10.76 -15.42
C TRP A 24 -15.52 9.46 -16.10
N PHE A 25 -16.40 8.44 -16.10
CA PHE A 25 -16.15 7.24 -16.89
C PHE A 25 -16.31 7.58 -18.36
N LEU A 26 -15.19 7.46 -19.08
CA LEU A 26 -15.12 7.54 -20.52
C LEU A 26 -16.02 6.46 -21.13
N LYS A 27 -17.29 6.82 -21.39
CA LYS A 27 -18.28 5.90 -21.98
C LYS A 27 -17.76 5.34 -23.29
N ASP A 28 -16.93 6.10 -24.00
CA ASP A 28 -16.29 5.75 -25.27
C ASP A 28 -14.82 5.32 -25.15
N ALA A 29 -14.34 4.99 -23.94
CA ALA A 29 -12.99 4.46 -23.75
C ALA A 29 -12.71 3.27 -24.68
N GLU A 30 -11.42 3.11 -25.03
CA GLU A 30 -10.91 1.90 -25.65
C GLU A 30 -11.42 0.67 -24.90
N LYS A 31 -11.88 -0.31 -25.66
CA LYS A 31 -12.28 -1.60 -25.12
C LYS A 31 -11.00 -2.37 -24.75
N PHE A 32 -11.05 -3.14 -23.67
CA PHE A 32 -10.09 -4.20 -23.43
C PHE A 32 -10.08 -5.19 -24.61
N GLU A 33 -9.03 -5.99 -24.76
CA GLU A 33 -8.88 -6.97 -25.87
C GLU A 33 -10.08 -7.92 -26.01
N ASN A 34 -10.78 -8.20 -24.91
CA ASN A 34 -12.00 -9.02 -24.86
C ASN A 34 -13.29 -8.24 -25.22
N GLY A 35 -13.18 -7.01 -25.71
CA GLY A 35 -14.31 -6.16 -26.12
C GLY A 35 -15.07 -5.47 -24.96
N THR A 36 -14.65 -5.66 -23.71
CA THR A 36 -15.30 -5.03 -22.54
C THR A 36 -14.70 -3.66 -22.20
N ARG A 37 -15.38 -2.87 -21.36
CA ARG A 37 -14.90 -1.60 -20.82
C ARG A 37 -14.82 -1.68 -19.30
N SER A 38 -14.01 -0.83 -18.66
CA SER A 38 -14.11 -0.64 -17.20
C SER A 38 -15.50 -0.10 -16.89
N GLN A 39 -16.32 -0.91 -16.23
CA GLN A 39 -17.68 -0.52 -15.83
C GLN A 39 -17.67 -0.04 -14.39
N PRO A 40 -18.51 0.96 -14.04
CA PRO A 40 -18.72 1.29 -12.64
C PRO A 40 -19.32 0.08 -11.92
N VAL A 41 -18.86 -0.17 -10.69
CA VAL A 41 -19.34 -1.27 -9.87
C VAL A 41 -19.77 -0.76 -8.49
N PRO A 42 -20.80 -1.35 -7.85
CA PRO A 42 -21.18 -0.98 -6.50
C PRO A 42 -20.04 -1.14 -5.52
N ALA A 43 -19.72 -0.07 -4.80
CA ALA A 43 -18.66 -0.01 -3.81
C ALA A 43 -18.96 1.06 -2.76
N THR A 44 -18.33 0.93 -1.59
CA THR A 44 -18.25 2.03 -0.62
C THR A 44 -16.87 2.66 -0.68
N PHE A 45 -16.78 3.94 -0.33
CA PHE A 45 -15.52 4.65 -0.19
C PHE A 45 -15.56 5.55 1.04
N LYS A 46 -14.49 5.55 1.82
CA LYS A 46 -14.22 6.56 2.85
C LYS A 46 -12.82 7.13 2.60
N ALA A 47 -12.73 8.44 2.44
CA ALA A 47 -11.45 9.15 2.43
C ALA A 47 -10.81 9.11 3.83
N LEU A 48 -9.49 8.96 3.86
CA LEU A 48 -8.64 8.98 5.05
C LEU A 48 -7.61 10.09 4.81
N VAL A 49 -7.76 11.19 5.53
CA VAL A 49 -6.95 12.39 5.32
C VAL A 49 -5.74 12.33 6.26
N ASN A 50 -4.57 12.62 5.71
CA ASN A 50 -3.28 12.55 6.40
C ASN A 50 -2.87 11.15 6.88
N GLY A 51 -1.59 11.05 7.23
CA GLY A 51 -0.98 9.77 7.56
C GLY A 51 -1.57 9.13 8.81
N LYS A 52 -1.87 9.91 9.84
CA LYS A 52 -2.43 9.38 11.09
C LYS A 52 -3.74 8.63 10.84
N GLU A 53 -4.72 9.25 10.19
CA GLU A 53 -6.01 8.58 9.94
C GLU A 53 -5.83 7.35 9.04
N ALA A 54 -5.04 7.48 7.96
CA ALA A 54 -4.82 6.40 7.00
C ALA A 54 -4.12 5.19 7.63
N PHE A 55 -3.03 5.41 8.36
CA PHE A 55 -2.22 4.34 8.94
C PHE A 55 -2.88 3.71 10.17
N GLU A 56 -3.55 4.49 11.03
CA GLU A 56 -4.28 3.93 12.18
C GLU A 56 -5.43 3.02 11.72
N GLU A 57 -6.21 3.44 10.72
CA GLU A 57 -7.26 2.61 10.14
C GLU A 57 -6.67 1.34 9.49
N LEU A 58 -5.58 1.47 8.73
CA LEU A 58 -4.91 0.32 8.12
C LEU A 58 -4.37 -0.65 9.19
N HIS A 59 -3.73 -0.16 10.25
CA HIS A 59 -3.28 -0.98 11.37
C HIS A 59 -4.43 -1.76 12.00
N ASN A 60 -5.56 -1.08 12.28
CA ASN A 60 -6.75 -1.72 12.86
C ASN A 60 -7.28 -2.87 12.00
N ARG A 61 -7.20 -2.75 10.66
CA ARG A 61 -7.63 -3.81 9.74
C ARG A 61 -6.63 -4.95 9.66
N ILE A 62 -5.33 -4.66 9.61
CA ILE A 62 -4.27 -5.67 9.57
C ILE A 62 -4.28 -6.52 10.85
N GLU A 63 -4.40 -5.87 12.01
CA GLU A 63 -4.47 -6.55 13.32
C GLU A 63 -5.61 -7.57 13.37
N LYS A 64 -6.78 -7.22 12.80
CA LYS A 64 -7.97 -8.08 12.75
C LYS A 64 -8.00 -9.08 11.59
N ALA A 65 -7.02 -9.06 10.68
CA ALA A 65 -7.00 -9.91 9.50
C ALA A 65 -7.04 -11.40 9.86
N LYS A 66 -7.76 -12.20 9.07
CA LYS A 66 -8.04 -13.61 9.36
C LYS A 66 -7.60 -14.59 8.28
N SER A 67 -7.15 -14.14 7.12
CA SER A 67 -6.75 -15.05 6.04
C SER A 67 -5.62 -14.52 5.16
N CYS A 68 -5.71 -13.31 4.62
CA CYS A 68 -4.64 -12.77 3.78
C CYS A 68 -4.48 -11.25 3.87
N ILE A 69 -3.26 -10.78 3.63
CA ILE A 69 -2.89 -9.36 3.52
C ILE A 69 -2.01 -9.21 2.29
N ASP A 70 -2.49 -8.51 1.28
CA ASP A 70 -1.79 -8.29 0.02
C ASP A 70 -1.46 -6.79 -0.13
N ILE A 71 -0.18 -6.44 -0.12
CA ILE A 71 0.34 -5.07 -0.16
C ILE A 71 1.12 -4.90 -1.46
N ALA A 72 0.72 -3.97 -2.31
CA ALA A 72 1.55 -3.49 -3.41
C ALA A 72 1.83 -2.01 -3.20
N ILE A 73 3.11 -1.64 -3.13
CA ILE A 73 3.50 -0.29 -2.71
C ILE A 73 4.80 0.17 -3.37
N TRP A 74 5.02 1.47 -3.39
CA TRP A 74 6.27 2.03 -3.89
C TRP A 74 7.36 2.04 -2.82
N GLY A 75 7.00 2.38 -1.57
CA GLY A 75 7.93 2.41 -0.44
C GLY A 75 7.45 1.64 0.79
N PHE A 76 8.34 0.88 1.42
CA PHE A 76 8.07 0.07 2.60
C PHE A 76 9.25 0.03 3.58
N GLN A 77 9.02 0.53 4.79
CA GLN A 77 9.92 0.53 5.95
C GLN A 77 9.28 -0.32 7.06
N PRO A 78 9.80 -1.52 7.37
CA PRO A 78 9.17 -2.40 8.36
C PRO A 78 9.18 -1.83 9.79
N SER A 79 10.11 -0.94 10.14
CA SER A 79 10.14 -0.25 11.45
C SER A 79 9.14 0.91 11.61
N MET A 80 8.35 1.24 10.57
CA MET A 80 7.37 2.32 10.66
C MET A 80 6.27 1.98 11.67
N HIS A 81 5.95 2.92 12.55
CA HIS A 81 4.78 2.84 13.42
C HIS A 81 3.58 3.50 12.77
N PHE A 82 2.54 2.70 12.48
CA PHE A 82 1.27 3.20 11.95
C PHE A 82 0.44 3.89 13.03
N LYS A 83 0.27 3.21 14.17
CA LYS A 83 -0.24 3.80 15.41
C LYS A 83 0.93 4.32 16.23
N ARG A 84 0.83 5.57 16.69
CA ARG A 84 1.88 6.25 17.47
C ARG A 84 1.40 6.57 18.88
N ASP A 85 0.86 5.56 19.55
CA ASP A 85 0.38 5.58 20.94
C ASP A 85 1.47 5.21 21.97
N GLY A 86 2.61 4.70 21.50
CA GLY A 86 3.73 4.22 22.31
C GLY A 86 3.66 2.74 22.68
N GLU A 87 2.60 2.04 22.30
CA GLU A 87 2.31 0.65 22.69
C GLU A 87 2.18 -0.28 21.48
N SER A 88 1.53 0.20 20.41
CA SER A 88 1.26 -0.58 19.20
C SER A 88 2.55 -0.98 18.47
N PRO A 89 2.65 -2.21 17.94
CA PRO A 89 3.83 -2.68 17.23
C PRO A 89 4.07 -1.87 15.94
N CYS A 90 5.33 -1.83 15.49
CA CYS A 90 5.63 -1.38 14.14
C CYS A 90 5.08 -2.36 13.09
N ILE A 91 4.92 -1.90 11.85
CA ILE A 91 4.25 -2.68 10.79
C ILE A 91 4.94 -4.01 10.51
N GLY A 92 6.28 -4.07 10.54
CA GLY A 92 7.03 -5.31 10.33
C GLY A 92 6.71 -6.37 11.39
N ASP A 93 6.58 -5.94 12.64
CA ASP A 93 6.30 -6.82 13.78
C ASP A 93 4.83 -7.30 13.76
N LEU A 94 3.91 -6.42 13.35
CA LEU A 94 2.50 -6.75 13.18
C LEU A 94 2.33 -7.79 12.06
N LEU A 95 2.99 -7.61 10.92
CA LEU A 95 2.92 -8.57 9.80
C LEU A 95 3.53 -9.93 10.17
N ILE A 96 4.62 -9.96 10.94
CA ILE A 96 5.16 -11.20 11.50
C ILE A 96 4.16 -11.89 12.43
N GLN A 97 3.49 -11.15 13.32
CA GLN A 97 2.43 -11.70 14.17
C GLN A 97 1.33 -12.35 13.33
N LYS A 98 0.82 -11.65 12.30
CA LYS A 98 -0.22 -12.20 11.41
C LYS A 98 0.26 -13.45 10.67
N ALA A 99 1.51 -13.48 10.20
CA ALA A 99 2.09 -14.66 9.56
C ALA A 99 2.19 -15.86 10.52
N LEU A 100 2.58 -15.63 11.78
CA LEU A 100 2.60 -16.66 12.83
C LEU A 100 1.20 -17.14 13.21
N GLU A 101 0.17 -16.31 13.08
CA GLU A 101 -1.24 -16.70 13.23
C GLU A 101 -1.80 -17.49 12.03
N GLY A 102 -1.03 -17.58 10.93
CA GLY A 102 -1.41 -18.33 9.72
C GLY A 102 -1.97 -17.47 8.60
N VAL A 103 -2.02 -16.14 8.76
CA VAL A 103 -2.44 -15.21 7.70
C VAL A 103 -1.36 -15.15 6.62
N LYS A 104 -1.76 -15.26 5.34
CA LYS A 104 -0.84 -15.11 4.21
C LYS A 104 -0.57 -13.63 3.92
N VAL A 105 0.64 -13.18 4.17
CA VAL A 105 1.12 -11.82 3.94
C VAL A 105 1.98 -11.77 2.67
N ARG A 106 1.61 -10.90 1.73
CA ARG A 106 2.30 -10.70 0.46
C ARG A 106 2.65 -9.23 0.29
N ILE A 107 3.92 -8.93 0.11
CA ILE A 107 4.40 -7.56 -0.03
C ILE A 107 5.12 -7.45 -1.36
N LEU A 108 4.67 -6.51 -2.20
CA LEU A 108 5.22 -6.24 -3.51
C LEU A 108 5.69 -4.79 -3.57
N VAL A 109 7.00 -4.58 -3.56
CA VAL A 109 7.60 -3.23 -3.49
C VAL A 109 8.36 -2.91 -4.77
N TRP A 110 8.10 -1.73 -5.35
CA TRP A 110 8.83 -1.30 -6.54
C TRP A 110 10.34 -1.23 -6.32
N SER A 111 11.11 -1.69 -7.30
CA SER A 111 12.56 -1.50 -7.33
C SER A 111 13.08 -1.45 -8.77
N MET A 112 14.15 -0.70 -8.99
CA MET A 112 14.91 -0.77 -10.23
C MET A 112 15.93 -1.92 -10.16
N TRP A 113 16.43 -2.35 -11.32
CA TRP A 113 17.51 -3.33 -11.36
C TRP A 113 18.72 -2.82 -10.57
N GLY A 114 19.27 -3.65 -9.68
CA GLY A 114 20.38 -3.27 -8.80
C GLY A 114 20.01 -2.29 -7.68
N ASN A 115 18.72 -2.03 -7.42
CA ASN A 115 18.24 -1.05 -6.43
C ASN A 115 18.77 0.38 -6.67
N ILE A 116 19.12 0.73 -7.91
CA ILE A 116 19.77 2.01 -8.22
C ILE A 116 18.93 3.25 -7.87
N GLN A 117 17.60 3.13 -7.80
CA GLN A 117 16.75 4.23 -7.32
C GLN A 117 17.11 4.63 -5.87
N THR A 118 17.68 3.69 -5.11
CA THR A 118 18.07 3.94 -3.72
C THR A 118 19.29 4.84 -3.58
N PHE A 119 19.92 5.31 -4.67
CA PHE A 119 20.88 6.41 -4.59
C PHE A 119 20.22 7.73 -4.11
N GLN A 120 18.92 7.91 -4.35
CA GLN A 120 18.20 9.13 -4.00
C GLN A 120 17.09 8.90 -2.95
N GLU A 121 16.52 7.70 -2.91
CA GLU A 121 15.31 7.39 -2.16
C GLU A 121 15.51 6.21 -1.20
N ALA A 122 14.95 6.26 0.01
CA ALA A 122 14.98 5.12 0.93
C ALA A 122 13.68 4.31 0.84
N ASN A 123 13.18 4.10 -0.37
CA ASN A 123 11.88 3.44 -0.60
C ASN A 123 11.88 1.97 -0.13
N LEU A 124 13.04 1.32 -0.04
CA LEU A 124 13.15 -0.07 0.42
C LEU A 124 13.48 -0.20 1.92
N GLY A 125 13.40 0.90 2.69
CA GLY A 125 13.91 0.96 4.05
C GLY A 125 15.41 0.61 4.10
N ASN A 126 15.90 0.14 5.26
CA ASN A 126 17.29 -0.29 5.38
C ASN A 126 17.53 -1.76 4.95
N ARG A 127 16.90 -2.20 3.86
CA ARG A 127 17.12 -3.54 3.30
C ARG A 127 18.59 -3.75 2.94
N PRO A 128 19.18 -4.94 3.17
CA PRO A 128 20.53 -5.22 2.68
C PRO A 128 20.67 -4.99 1.15
N GLY A 129 21.74 -4.30 0.74
CA GLY A 129 22.05 -4.02 -0.67
C GLY A 129 21.38 -2.76 -1.25
N VAL A 130 20.98 -1.80 -0.40
CA VAL A 130 20.52 -0.46 -0.80
C VAL A 130 21.61 0.59 -0.59
N PHE A 131 21.55 1.70 -1.33
CA PHE A 131 22.52 2.81 -1.20
C PHE A 131 22.11 3.82 -0.12
N LYS A 132 20.83 4.22 -0.10
CA LYS A 132 20.21 5.04 0.95
C LYS A 132 19.23 4.17 1.73
N GLY A 133 19.55 3.89 2.99
CA GLY A 133 18.77 2.99 3.83
C GLY A 133 17.71 3.66 4.71
N ARG A 134 17.61 5.00 4.71
CA ARG A 134 16.69 5.71 5.63
C ARG A 134 16.21 7.05 5.11
N GLU A 135 14.96 7.39 5.42
CA GLU A 135 14.40 8.73 5.25
C GLU A 135 14.70 9.63 6.45
N LYS A 136 14.48 10.94 6.27
CA LYS A 136 14.59 11.90 7.38
C LYS A 136 13.61 11.54 8.49
N GLY A 137 14.10 11.47 9.72
CA GLY A 137 13.30 11.10 10.90
C GLY A 137 13.42 9.64 11.33
N VAL A 138 13.92 8.77 10.45
CA VAL A 138 14.19 7.37 10.78
C VAL A 138 15.46 7.27 11.64
N THR A 139 15.32 6.70 12.83
CA THR A 139 16.41 6.55 13.81
C THR A 139 17.37 5.41 13.45
N ASP A 140 18.56 5.39 14.07
CA ASP A 140 19.51 4.27 13.91
C ASP A 140 18.90 2.94 14.38
N ALA A 141 18.12 2.96 15.47
CA ALA A 141 17.43 1.78 15.98
C ALA A 141 16.40 1.23 14.97
N GLN A 142 15.63 2.11 14.33
CA GLN A 142 14.71 1.74 13.26
C GLN A 142 15.44 1.16 12.04
N ALA A 143 16.53 1.79 11.62
CA ALA A 143 17.34 1.28 10.51
C ALA A 143 17.98 -0.08 10.83
N GLY A 144 18.42 -0.31 12.07
CA GLY A 144 18.89 -1.62 12.53
C GLY A 144 17.78 -2.67 12.47
N TYR A 145 16.62 -2.35 13.06
CA TYR A 145 15.44 -3.21 12.99
C TYR A 145 15.05 -3.55 11.56
N ASP A 146 15.03 -2.58 10.65
CA ASP A 146 14.69 -2.80 9.25
C ASP A 146 15.57 -3.88 8.62
N ARG A 147 16.88 -3.76 8.83
CA ARG A 147 17.85 -4.72 8.31
C ARG A 147 17.58 -6.12 8.89
N TRP A 148 17.40 -6.23 10.21
CA TRP A 148 17.15 -7.51 10.87
C TRP A 148 15.82 -8.12 10.47
N TRP A 149 14.79 -7.31 10.25
CA TRP A 149 13.51 -7.78 9.76
C TRP A 149 13.65 -8.44 8.38
N PHE A 150 14.42 -7.83 7.47
CA PHE A 150 14.70 -8.44 6.16
C PHE A 150 15.49 -9.74 6.25
N GLU A 151 16.45 -9.86 7.16
CA GLU A 151 17.18 -11.11 7.39
C GLU A 151 16.30 -12.18 8.07
N ALA A 152 15.40 -11.77 8.96
CA ALA A 152 14.46 -12.65 9.64
C ALA A 152 13.51 -13.33 8.64
N ILE A 153 12.88 -12.55 7.76
CA ILE A 153 11.98 -13.11 6.73
C ILE A 153 12.73 -13.99 5.71
N ARG A 154 14.03 -13.71 5.49
CA ARG A 154 14.90 -14.50 4.62
C ARG A 154 15.36 -15.83 5.25
N GLY A 155 15.32 -15.94 6.58
CA GLY A 155 15.77 -17.12 7.31
C GLY A 155 17.25 -17.07 7.70
N ASN A 156 17.92 -15.93 7.53
CA ASN A 156 19.37 -15.79 7.71
C ASN A 156 19.76 -15.01 8.96
N LEU A 157 18.80 -14.64 9.82
CA LEU A 157 19.10 -13.82 11.00
C LEU A 157 20.05 -14.54 11.98
N ASP A 158 19.97 -15.88 12.11
CA ASP A 158 20.89 -16.63 12.96
C ASP A 158 22.34 -16.58 12.46
N GLU A 159 22.57 -16.69 11.15
CA GLU A 159 23.91 -16.57 10.55
C GLU A 159 24.52 -15.20 10.86
N VAL A 160 23.70 -14.14 10.75
CA VAL A 160 24.11 -12.77 11.10
C VAL A 160 24.49 -12.68 12.58
N ILE A 161 23.72 -13.30 13.47
CA ILE A 161 24.03 -13.34 14.91
C ILE A 161 25.34 -14.08 15.18
N VAL A 162 25.55 -15.25 14.56
CA VAL A 162 26.77 -16.06 14.73
C VAL A 162 28.00 -15.32 14.24
N ASN A 163 27.96 -14.71 13.05
CA ASN A 163 29.09 -13.97 12.50
C ASN A 163 29.45 -12.74 13.34
N ASN A 164 28.46 -12.00 13.88
CA ASN A 164 28.75 -10.87 14.78
C ASN A 164 29.41 -11.32 16.10
N ARG A 165 29.07 -12.52 16.63
CA ARG A 165 29.77 -13.07 17.80
C ARG A 165 31.24 -13.41 17.51
N ALA A 166 31.58 -13.71 16.26
CA ALA A 166 32.91 -14.14 15.87
C ALA A 166 33.87 -12.98 15.52
N GLU A 167 33.37 -11.82 15.05
CA GLU A 167 34.21 -10.86 14.31
C GLU A 167 34.80 -9.66 15.08
N GLY A 168 34.40 -9.36 16.32
CA GLY A 168 35.16 -8.48 17.23
C GLY A 168 35.58 -7.05 16.79
N VAL A 169 35.26 -6.55 15.58
CA VAL A 169 35.69 -5.23 15.07
C VAL A 169 34.56 -4.52 14.29
N ILE A 170 34.42 -3.21 14.58
CA ILE A 170 33.38 -2.22 14.22
C ILE A 170 33.24 -2.07 12.68
N HIS A 171 32.10 -2.30 12.02
CA HIS A 171 30.69 -2.05 12.33
C HIS A 171 29.91 -3.29 12.82
N VAL A 172 30.03 -3.56 14.12
CA VAL A 172 29.38 -4.67 14.82
C VAL A 172 27.91 -4.33 15.06
N TRP A 173 26.98 -5.11 14.51
CA TRP A 173 25.61 -5.10 15.05
C TRP A 173 25.68 -5.84 16.37
N ASN A 174 25.48 -5.13 17.49
CA ASN A 174 25.59 -5.78 18.79
C ASN A 174 24.52 -6.88 18.89
N VAL A 175 24.97 -8.12 19.07
CA VAL A 175 24.11 -9.30 19.20
C VAL A 175 23.09 -9.10 20.31
N ASP A 176 23.48 -8.43 21.40
CA ASP A 176 22.60 -8.10 22.51
C ASP A 176 21.42 -7.22 22.08
N GLU A 177 21.58 -6.38 21.04
CA GLU A 177 20.48 -5.57 20.50
C GLU A 177 19.53 -6.41 19.64
N ILE A 178 20.06 -7.34 18.83
CA ILE A 178 19.23 -8.24 18.02
C ILE A 178 18.39 -9.16 18.93
N GLU A 179 19.01 -9.69 19.99
CA GLU A 179 18.35 -10.61 20.92
C GLU A 179 17.21 -9.95 21.73
N LYS A 180 17.18 -8.62 21.83
CA LYS A 180 16.01 -7.90 22.36
C LYS A 180 14.78 -8.05 21.47
N HIS A 181 14.96 -8.30 20.18
CA HIS A 181 13.88 -8.52 19.21
C HIS A 181 13.53 -10.02 19.11
N LYS A 182 13.09 -10.62 20.22
CA LYS A 182 12.75 -12.05 20.31
C LYS A 182 11.86 -12.54 19.17
N LYS A 183 10.86 -11.74 18.78
CA LYS A 183 9.94 -12.05 17.69
C LYS A 183 10.67 -12.29 16.35
N LEU A 184 11.70 -11.52 16.02
CA LEU A 184 12.49 -11.73 14.81
C LEU A 184 13.29 -13.04 14.91
N THR A 185 13.93 -13.28 16.06
CA THR A 185 14.74 -14.50 16.30
C THR A 185 13.92 -15.78 16.35
N GLU A 186 12.66 -15.70 16.77
CA GLU A 186 11.72 -16.83 16.74
C GLU A 186 11.12 -17.01 15.34
N PHE A 187 10.77 -15.92 14.66
CA PHE A 187 10.17 -15.97 13.33
C PHE A 187 11.10 -16.55 12.28
N THR A 188 12.39 -16.20 12.33
CA THR A 188 13.38 -16.67 11.35
C THR A 188 13.47 -18.20 11.28
N LYS A 189 13.25 -18.89 12.42
CA LYS A 189 13.26 -20.35 12.56
C LYS A 189 11.90 -21.01 12.31
N SER A 190 10.83 -20.22 12.25
CA SER A 190 9.48 -20.74 12.22
C SER A 190 9.14 -21.31 10.84
N PRO A 191 8.51 -22.50 10.73
CA PRO A 191 7.99 -22.98 9.45
C PRO A 191 6.87 -22.07 8.90
N LYS A 192 6.24 -21.27 9.77
CA LYS A 192 5.24 -20.25 9.38
C LYS A 192 5.87 -19.00 8.75
N ARG A 193 7.20 -18.90 8.68
CA ARG A 193 7.91 -17.82 7.99
C ARG A 193 7.45 -17.64 6.54
N THR A 194 7.20 -18.75 5.85
CA THR A 194 6.69 -18.82 4.47
C THR A 194 5.30 -18.19 4.28
N ASN A 195 4.59 -17.85 5.37
CA ASN A 195 3.37 -17.07 5.28
C ASN A 195 3.64 -15.58 4.99
N LEU A 196 4.85 -15.07 5.18
CA LEU A 196 5.23 -13.70 4.88
C LEU A 196 6.22 -13.68 3.72
N VAL A 197 5.76 -13.20 2.56
CA VAL A 197 6.56 -13.16 1.34
C VAL A 197 6.74 -11.72 0.88
N TYR A 198 7.98 -11.34 0.66
CA TYR A 198 8.36 -10.05 0.09
C TYR A 198 8.95 -10.25 -1.30
N LYS A 199 8.47 -9.48 -2.28
CA LYS A 199 9.01 -9.43 -3.64
C LYS A 199 9.30 -7.99 -4.05
N ASN A 200 10.42 -7.79 -4.73
CA ASN A 200 10.64 -6.59 -5.52
C ASN A 200 9.92 -6.71 -6.86
N ARG A 201 9.19 -5.66 -7.22
CA ARG A 201 8.50 -5.52 -8.50
C ARG A 201 9.29 -4.65 -9.45
N HIS A 202 9.61 -5.20 -10.60
CA HIS A 202 10.31 -4.48 -11.66
C HIS A 202 9.33 -4.02 -12.74
N VAL A 203 9.60 -2.85 -13.31
CA VAL A 203 8.88 -2.41 -14.52
C VAL A 203 9.40 -3.24 -15.68
N GLU A 204 8.47 -3.90 -16.39
CA GLU A 204 8.80 -4.68 -17.58
C GLU A 204 9.36 -3.74 -18.66
N LYS A 205 10.35 -4.21 -19.43
CA LYS A 205 10.88 -3.40 -20.54
C LYS A 205 9.78 -3.15 -21.55
N GLN A 206 9.26 -1.93 -21.57
CA GLN A 206 8.29 -1.53 -22.58
C GLN A 206 9.04 -1.15 -23.87
N LYS A 207 8.61 -1.70 -25.01
CA LYS A 207 8.89 -1.05 -26.29
C LYS A 207 8.22 0.32 -26.18
N SER A 208 8.99 1.40 -26.33
CA SER A 208 8.59 2.77 -26.03
C SER A 208 7.26 3.13 -26.67
N ASN A 209 6.17 2.96 -25.91
CA ASN A 209 4.81 3.34 -26.28
C ASN A 209 4.47 4.72 -25.71
N TYR A 210 5.46 5.48 -25.24
CA TYR A 210 5.27 6.88 -24.91
C TYR A 210 4.93 7.60 -26.22
N LYS A 211 3.64 7.68 -26.52
CA LYS A 211 3.12 8.62 -27.48
C LYS A 211 3.40 9.98 -26.86
N ASP A 212 4.33 10.71 -27.45
CA ASP A 212 4.54 12.11 -27.11
C ASP A 212 3.15 12.76 -27.13
N LYS A 213 2.70 13.23 -25.97
CA LYS A 213 1.39 13.87 -25.84
C LYS A 213 1.52 15.31 -26.30
N THR A 214 2.11 15.52 -27.46
CA THR A 214 1.98 16.78 -28.16
C THR A 214 0.48 16.95 -28.39
N LEU A 215 -0.09 17.99 -27.77
CA LEU A 215 -1.50 18.33 -27.96
C LEU A 215 -1.78 18.41 -29.47
N PRO A 216 -2.99 18.09 -29.96
CA PRO A 216 -3.33 18.35 -31.36
C PRO A 216 -2.96 19.80 -31.72
N GLU A 217 -2.44 20.04 -32.93
CA GLU A 217 -1.92 21.37 -33.32
C GLU A 217 -2.91 22.52 -33.01
N GLU A 218 -4.20 22.24 -33.12
CA GLU A 218 -5.27 23.18 -32.81
C GLU A 218 -5.29 23.62 -31.34
N ALA A 219 -5.09 22.68 -30.40
CA ALA A 219 -4.99 22.98 -28.98
C ALA A 219 -3.67 23.69 -28.61
N GLN A 220 -2.58 23.41 -29.34
CA GLN A 220 -1.32 24.16 -29.19
C GLN A 220 -1.48 25.62 -29.65
N ARG A 221 -2.16 25.84 -30.78
CA ARG A 221 -2.45 27.18 -31.35
C ARG A 221 -3.34 28.02 -30.42
N ILE A 222 -4.36 27.42 -29.80
CA ILE A 222 -5.32 28.14 -28.94
C ILE A 222 -4.70 28.57 -27.61
N HIS A 223 -3.85 27.75 -27.00
CA HIS A 223 -3.36 27.99 -25.64
C HIS A 223 -1.95 28.58 -25.54
N GLN A 224 -1.26 28.85 -26.67
CA GLN A 224 0.17 29.22 -26.68
C GLN A 224 1.02 28.30 -25.76
N HIS A 225 0.64 27.03 -25.63
CA HIS A 225 1.35 26.07 -24.79
C HIS A 225 2.62 25.58 -25.49
N ASN A 226 3.61 26.46 -25.60
CA ASN A 226 4.98 26.12 -25.95
C ASN A 226 5.76 25.78 -24.68
N PHE A 227 5.30 24.78 -23.90
CA PHE A 227 6.13 24.26 -22.82
C PHE A 227 7.31 23.49 -23.44
N LYS A 228 8.40 24.22 -23.66
CA LYS A 228 9.71 23.64 -23.96
C LYS A 228 10.50 23.71 -22.65
N ASP A 229 10.64 22.57 -21.99
CA ASP A 229 11.49 22.49 -20.80
C ASP A 229 12.95 22.65 -21.24
N THR A 230 13.49 23.86 -21.10
CA THR A 230 14.88 24.21 -21.42
C THR A 230 15.83 23.96 -20.25
N THR A 231 15.32 23.48 -19.10
CA THR A 231 16.12 23.28 -17.89
C THR A 231 16.91 21.97 -17.93
N LEU A 232 16.52 21.04 -18.79
CA LEU A 232 17.19 19.76 -18.97
C LEU A 232 17.87 19.69 -20.35
N PRO A 233 19.07 19.09 -20.48
CA PRO A 233 19.75 18.93 -21.76
C PRO A 233 18.88 18.21 -22.78
N ASP A 234 19.00 18.56 -24.07
CA ASP A 234 18.25 17.92 -25.16
C ASP A 234 18.36 16.38 -25.08
N GLY A 235 17.20 15.70 -25.09
CA GLY A 235 17.10 14.24 -25.05
C GLY A 235 17.09 13.60 -23.66
N SER A 236 17.42 14.33 -22.59
CA SER A 236 17.40 13.82 -21.21
C SER A 236 15.99 13.44 -20.73
N TYR A 237 14.96 14.20 -21.14
CA TYR A 237 13.56 13.89 -20.84
C TYR A 237 13.14 12.54 -21.43
N ASN A 238 13.44 12.32 -22.71
CA ASN A 238 13.15 11.06 -23.41
C ASN A 238 13.92 9.89 -22.80
N PHE A 239 15.15 10.13 -22.34
CA PHE A 239 15.94 9.14 -21.61
C PHE A 239 15.28 8.78 -20.28
N ALA A 240 14.89 9.77 -19.46
CA ALA A 240 14.24 9.54 -18.17
C ALA A 240 12.92 8.79 -18.33
N LEU A 241 12.05 9.20 -19.26
CA LEU A 241 10.79 8.50 -19.52
C LEU A 241 10.99 7.05 -19.96
N LYS A 242 12.04 6.77 -20.74
CA LYS A 242 12.34 5.44 -21.25
C LYS A 242 12.92 4.51 -20.16
N TYR A 243 13.76 5.03 -19.28
CA TYR A 243 14.57 4.22 -18.37
C TYR A 243 14.22 4.34 -16.88
N ALA A 244 13.41 5.32 -16.50
CA ALA A 244 12.96 5.52 -15.12
C ALA A 244 11.44 5.38 -14.88
N PRO A 245 10.67 4.54 -15.62
CA PRO A 245 9.30 4.28 -15.21
C PRO A 245 9.28 3.56 -13.86
N SER A 246 8.27 3.85 -13.04
CA SER A 246 8.09 3.24 -11.72
C SER A 246 6.72 2.58 -11.58
N HIS A 247 6.63 1.57 -10.73
CA HIS A 247 5.34 1.09 -10.23
C HIS A 247 4.95 1.98 -9.05
N HIS A 248 4.08 2.96 -9.30
CA HIS A 248 3.71 3.96 -8.30
C HIS A 248 2.39 3.69 -7.57
N GLN A 249 1.74 2.54 -7.84
CA GLN A 249 0.53 2.13 -7.13
C GLN A 249 0.82 1.90 -5.63
N LYS A 250 -0.11 2.28 -4.76
CA LYS A 250 -0.14 1.83 -3.37
C LYS A 250 -1.53 1.28 -3.06
N THR A 251 -1.63 -0.02 -2.86
CA THR A 251 -2.90 -0.70 -2.57
C THR A 251 -2.68 -1.76 -1.52
N VAL A 252 -3.65 -1.92 -0.62
CA VAL A 252 -3.69 -3.02 0.34
C VAL A 252 -5.02 -3.74 0.21
N LEU A 253 -5.00 -5.07 0.24
CA LEU A 253 -6.20 -5.89 0.24
C LEU A 253 -6.13 -6.88 1.40
N ILE A 254 -7.15 -6.90 2.24
CA ILE A 254 -7.20 -7.69 3.47
C ILE A 254 -8.37 -8.65 3.37
N ASP A 255 -8.12 -9.92 3.71
CA ASP A 255 -9.07 -11.02 3.77
C ASP A 255 -9.88 -11.22 2.48
N TYR A 256 -9.26 -11.01 1.31
CA TYR A 256 -9.93 -11.11 0.01
C TYR A 256 -10.66 -12.43 -0.21
N ASP A 257 -10.10 -13.54 0.26
CA ASP A 257 -10.68 -14.87 0.18
C ASP A 257 -11.83 -15.12 1.18
N LYS A 258 -12.18 -14.11 2.00
CA LYS A 258 -13.34 -14.05 2.90
C LYS A 258 -14.21 -12.83 2.56
N PRO A 259 -15.01 -12.89 1.49
CA PRO A 259 -15.72 -11.73 0.93
C PRO A 259 -16.58 -10.96 1.94
N GLU A 260 -17.08 -11.61 2.98
CA GLU A 260 -17.90 -11.07 4.07
C GLU A 260 -17.17 -10.07 5.00
N ILE A 261 -15.84 -10.14 5.05
CA ILE A 261 -14.98 -9.25 5.85
C ILE A 261 -13.91 -8.55 5.04
N ALA A 262 -13.79 -8.85 3.75
CA ALA A 262 -12.78 -8.30 2.86
C ALA A 262 -12.86 -6.77 2.78
N VAL A 263 -11.69 -6.13 2.79
CA VAL A 263 -11.56 -4.68 2.66
C VAL A 263 -10.33 -4.33 1.83
N GLY A 264 -10.42 -3.23 1.10
CA GLY A 264 -9.34 -2.73 0.26
C GLY A 264 -8.95 -1.31 0.65
N PHE A 265 -7.71 -0.94 0.36
CA PHE A 265 -7.18 0.40 0.46
C PHE A 265 -6.57 0.79 -0.88
N VAL A 266 -6.85 2.02 -1.30
CA VAL A 266 -6.10 2.72 -2.34
C VAL A 266 -5.42 3.88 -1.65
N LEU A 267 -4.09 3.86 -1.64
CA LEU A 267 -3.28 4.76 -0.86
C LEU A 267 -2.50 5.70 -1.79
N GLU A 268 -2.30 6.91 -1.32
CA GLU A 268 -1.25 7.81 -1.83
C GLU A 268 -0.03 7.79 -0.89
N HIS A 269 -0.27 7.55 0.41
CA HIS A 269 0.78 7.37 1.40
C HIS A 269 1.63 6.11 1.12
N ASN A 270 2.95 6.28 1.12
CA ASN A 270 3.88 5.15 1.21
C ASN A 270 4.05 4.71 2.67
N MET A 271 4.43 3.46 2.90
CA MET A 271 4.70 2.93 4.25
C MET A 271 6.13 3.26 4.67
N VAL A 272 6.45 4.56 4.71
CA VAL A 272 7.73 5.10 5.18
C VAL A 272 7.45 6.33 6.07
N ASP A 273 8.29 6.56 7.08
CA ASP A 273 7.95 7.42 8.24
C ASP A 273 7.55 8.87 7.90
N ASN A 274 8.05 9.43 6.79
CA ASN A 274 7.75 10.81 6.39
C ASN A 274 6.30 11.03 5.93
N TYR A 275 5.54 9.95 5.68
CA TYR A 275 4.12 10.03 5.34
C TYR A 275 3.21 10.09 6.57
N TRP A 276 3.73 9.89 7.78
CA TRP A 276 2.92 10.04 8.98
C TRP A 276 2.85 11.52 9.37
N ASP A 277 1.65 12.09 9.25
CA ASP A 277 1.36 13.46 9.68
C ASP A 277 -0.05 13.53 10.27
N THR A 278 -0.33 14.63 10.95
CA THR A 278 -1.63 14.97 11.51
C THR A 278 -2.17 16.26 10.89
N ASP A 279 -3.43 16.59 11.16
CA ASP A 279 -4.07 17.80 10.63
C ASP A 279 -3.39 19.09 11.14
N GLU A 280 -2.65 19.03 12.24
CA GLU A 280 -1.87 20.15 12.76
C GLU A 280 -0.64 20.47 11.91
N HIS A 281 -0.17 19.54 11.07
CA HIS A 281 1.00 19.71 10.20
C HIS A 281 2.23 20.28 10.94
N SER A 282 2.42 19.87 12.20
CA SER A 282 3.44 20.42 13.09
C SER A 282 4.85 20.26 12.52
N LEU A 283 5.69 21.30 12.68
CA LEU A 283 7.12 21.24 12.38
C LEU A 283 7.93 20.56 13.50
N LYS A 284 7.32 20.36 14.69
CA LYS A 284 7.97 19.71 15.82
C LYS A 284 7.94 18.20 15.63
N THR A 285 9.11 17.57 15.72
CA THR A 285 9.25 16.12 15.68
C THR A 285 9.20 15.52 17.10
N THR A 286 8.84 14.25 17.16
CA THR A 286 8.74 13.41 18.36
C THR A 286 9.36 12.04 18.09
N ALA A 287 9.37 11.15 19.09
CA ALA A 287 9.81 9.77 18.88
C ALA A 287 8.90 9.05 17.86
N PRO A 288 9.43 8.12 17.04
CA PRO A 288 8.69 7.47 15.96
C PRO A 288 7.39 6.77 16.37
N ASN A 289 7.28 6.30 17.61
CA ASN A 289 6.10 5.65 18.16
C ASN A 289 5.19 6.59 18.97
N ARG A 290 5.45 7.90 19.02
CA ARG A 290 4.69 8.89 19.81
C ARG A 290 4.00 9.97 18.99
N GLY A 291 4.46 10.18 17.77
CA GLY A 291 3.91 11.19 16.87
C GLY A 291 4.84 11.40 15.69
N LYS A 292 4.64 12.48 14.93
CA LYS A 292 5.43 12.79 13.73
C LYS A 292 6.92 12.85 14.03
N ASN A 293 7.73 12.16 13.22
CA ASN A 293 9.18 12.10 13.36
C ASN A 293 9.92 12.68 12.14
N SER A 294 9.20 13.07 11.08
CA SER A 294 9.74 13.79 9.93
C SER A 294 9.60 15.32 10.11
N PRO A 295 10.63 16.12 9.76
CA PRO A 295 10.58 17.57 9.89
C PRO A 295 9.70 18.26 8.84
N THR A 296 9.36 17.55 7.76
CA THR A 296 8.57 18.09 6.66
C THR A 296 7.11 17.66 6.82
N PRO A 297 6.16 18.61 6.93
CA PRO A 297 4.74 18.29 6.84
C PRO A 297 4.36 17.73 5.48
N LEU A 298 3.47 16.75 5.52
CA LEU A 298 3.02 16.02 4.35
C LEU A 298 1.51 15.82 4.51
N GLN A 299 0.77 16.55 3.69
CA GLN A 299 -0.65 16.31 3.50
C GLN A 299 -0.85 15.36 2.34
N ASP A 300 -1.63 14.31 2.56
CA ASP A 300 -1.98 13.35 1.53
C ASP A 300 -3.34 12.70 1.83
N VAL A 301 -3.95 12.07 0.83
CA VAL A 301 -5.30 11.51 0.95
C VAL A 301 -5.31 10.07 0.46
N SER A 302 -5.78 9.17 1.30
CA SER A 302 -5.98 7.76 0.95
C SER A 302 -7.44 7.39 1.09
N GLY A 303 -7.78 6.16 0.72
CA GLY A 303 -9.16 5.69 0.83
C GLY A 303 -9.26 4.23 1.18
N ILE A 304 -10.27 3.92 1.99
CA ILE A 304 -10.71 2.55 2.26
C ILE A 304 -11.97 2.26 1.46
N VAL A 305 -12.02 1.08 0.86
CA VAL A 305 -13.09 0.64 -0.05
C VAL A 305 -13.61 -0.75 0.31
N THR A 306 -14.89 -1.00 0.04
CA THR A 306 -15.50 -2.34 0.04
C THR A 306 -16.41 -2.52 -1.16
N GLY A 307 -16.93 -3.73 -1.35
CA GLY A 307 -17.81 -4.06 -2.46
C GLY A 307 -17.06 -4.57 -3.68
N ARG A 308 -17.71 -4.52 -4.84
CA ARG A 308 -17.27 -5.24 -6.05
C ARG A 308 -15.92 -4.77 -6.59
N VAL A 309 -15.50 -3.54 -6.25
CA VAL A 309 -14.19 -2.98 -6.61
C VAL A 309 -13.02 -3.79 -6.06
N LEU A 310 -13.21 -4.55 -4.97
CA LEU A 310 -12.17 -5.41 -4.40
C LEU A 310 -11.71 -6.49 -5.37
N TRP A 311 -12.61 -6.96 -6.24
CA TRP A 311 -12.26 -7.90 -7.30
C TRP A 311 -11.29 -7.29 -8.32
N ASP A 312 -11.48 -6.02 -8.69
CA ASP A 312 -10.62 -5.31 -9.64
C ASP A 312 -9.24 -5.03 -9.02
N ILE A 313 -9.19 -4.61 -7.74
CA ILE A 313 -7.94 -4.43 -6.99
C ILE A 313 -7.18 -5.76 -6.88
N ASN A 314 -7.89 -6.85 -6.56
CA ASN A 314 -7.29 -8.19 -6.53
C ASN A 314 -6.74 -8.61 -7.89
N HIS A 315 -7.47 -8.37 -8.98
CA HIS A 315 -7.01 -8.70 -10.31
C HIS A 315 -5.69 -8.00 -10.64
N ASN A 316 -5.60 -6.69 -10.34
CA ASN A 316 -4.35 -5.92 -10.47
C ASN A 316 -3.22 -6.49 -9.60
N PHE A 317 -3.50 -6.84 -8.35
CA PHE A 317 -2.51 -7.43 -7.45
C PHE A 317 -2.02 -8.79 -7.96
N CYS A 318 -2.93 -9.72 -8.30
CA CYS A 318 -2.59 -11.06 -8.78
C CYS A 318 -1.77 -11.01 -10.06
N GLN A 319 -2.18 -10.19 -11.04
CA GLN A 319 -1.43 -9.99 -12.28
C GLN A 319 -0.01 -9.49 -12.00
N SER A 320 0.15 -8.66 -10.96
CA SER A 320 1.45 -8.13 -10.56
C SER A 320 2.28 -9.16 -9.79
N TRP A 321 1.66 -9.92 -8.90
CA TRP A 321 2.30 -10.93 -8.05
C TRP A 321 2.86 -12.11 -8.86
N ASP A 322 2.11 -12.54 -9.86
CA ASP A 322 2.41 -13.70 -10.70
C ASP A 322 3.43 -13.40 -11.82
N ARG A 323 3.96 -12.16 -11.92
CA ARG A 323 5.00 -11.85 -12.91
C ARG A 323 6.31 -12.54 -12.56
N GLU A 324 6.86 -13.23 -13.55
CA GLU A 324 8.12 -13.98 -13.46
C GLU A 324 9.33 -13.07 -13.20
N ASN A 325 9.28 -11.81 -13.67
CA ASN A 325 10.38 -10.87 -13.51
C ASN A 325 10.50 -10.27 -12.10
N ASN A 326 9.55 -10.55 -11.19
CA ASN A 326 9.65 -10.10 -9.80
C ASN A 326 10.70 -10.91 -9.05
N LYS A 327 11.51 -10.22 -8.23
CA LYS A 327 12.55 -10.88 -7.43
C LYS A 327 12.09 -11.09 -6.00
N GLN A 328 11.98 -12.33 -5.57
CA GLN A 328 11.71 -12.66 -4.17
C GLN A 328 12.90 -12.30 -3.28
N TRP A 329 12.61 -11.86 -2.06
CA TRP A 329 13.60 -11.77 -1.01
C TRP A 329 13.62 -13.06 -0.19
N GLY A 330 14.74 -13.78 -0.26
CA GLY A 330 14.89 -15.13 0.30
C GLY A 330 14.45 -16.23 -0.65
N ASP A 331 14.77 -17.47 -0.28
CA ASP A 331 14.75 -18.63 -1.18
C ASP A 331 13.69 -19.67 -0.80
N ASP A 332 12.78 -19.32 0.11
CA ASP A 332 11.66 -20.19 0.48
C ASP A 332 10.77 -20.52 -0.72
N GLU A 333 10.24 -21.74 -0.75
CA GLU A 333 9.15 -22.07 -1.66
C GLU A 333 7.91 -21.25 -1.29
N VAL A 334 7.46 -20.41 -2.23
CA VAL A 334 6.27 -19.58 -2.05
C VAL A 334 5.19 -19.97 -3.04
N GLU A 335 3.97 -19.56 -2.73
CA GLU A 335 2.89 -19.76 -3.68
C GLU A 335 3.02 -18.92 -4.95
N THR A 336 2.74 -19.59 -6.06
CA THR A 336 2.66 -19.06 -7.41
C THR A 336 1.21 -19.16 -7.93
N ASN A 337 0.95 -18.53 -9.07
CA ASN A 337 -0.34 -18.59 -9.77
C ASN A 337 -1.53 -18.13 -8.91
N LEU A 338 -1.36 -17.03 -8.17
CA LEU A 338 -2.38 -16.48 -7.29
C LEU A 338 -3.66 -16.14 -8.06
N MET A 339 -3.55 -15.68 -9.30
CA MET A 339 -4.70 -15.47 -10.19
C MET A 339 -5.52 -16.75 -10.38
N VAL A 340 -4.86 -17.88 -10.62
CA VAL A 340 -5.53 -19.19 -10.79
C VAL A 340 -6.17 -19.62 -9.49
N LYS A 341 -5.49 -19.44 -8.35
CA LYS A 341 -6.04 -19.79 -7.03
C LYS A 341 -7.29 -18.99 -6.68
N ARG A 342 -7.37 -17.73 -7.14
CA ARG A 342 -8.49 -16.83 -6.87
C ARG A 342 -9.55 -16.79 -7.98
N LYS A 343 -9.44 -17.63 -9.02
CA LYS A 343 -10.39 -17.66 -10.14
C LYS A 343 -11.84 -17.96 -9.74
N GLY A 344 -12.05 -18.59 -8.59
CA GLY A 344 -13.38 -18.87 -8.05
C GLY A 344 -14.11 -17.63 -7.52
N PHE A 345 -13.40 -16.52 -7.28
CA PHE A 345 -14.03 -15.29 -6.81
C PHE A 345 -14.54 -14.44 -7.98
N THR A 346 -15.81 -14.05 -7.90
CA THR A 346 -16.44 -13.13 -8.86
C THR A 346 -16.77 -11.80 -8.16
N ARG A 347 -17.06 -10.76 -8.93
CA ARG A 347 -17.50 -9.47 -8.38
C ARG A 347 -18.71 -9.60 -7.44
N GLU A 348 -19.61 -10.54 -7.71
CA GLU A 348 -20.84 -10.74 -6.95
C GLU A 348 -20.62 -11.26 -5.52
N HIS A 349 -19.45 -11.84 -5.23
CA HIS A 349 -19.14 -12.27 -3.87
C HIS A 349 -18.90 -11.09 -2.91
N TYR A 350 -18.55 -9.91 -3.42
CA TYR A 350 -18.19 -8.75 -2.60
C TYR A 350 -19.36 -7.77 -2.50
N SER A 351 -20.12 -7.86 -1.40
CA SER A 351 -21.20 -6.92 -1.10
C SER A 351 -20.66 -5.58 -0.60
N TYR A 352 -21.28 -4.49 -1.04
CA TYR A 352 -21.02 -3.14 -0.52
C TYR A 352 -21.65 -2.92 0.87
N GLU A 353 -22.51 -3.84 1.32
CA GLU A 353 -23.17 -3.77 2.64
C GLU A 353 -22.27 -4.27 3.78
N ASN A 354 -21.05 -4.72 3.45
CA ASN A 354 -20.10 -5.27 4.42
C ASN A 354 -19.49 -4.17 5.31
N ASN A 355 -20.03 -4.11 6.53
CA ASN A 355 -19.45 -3.75 7.84
C ASN A 355 -18.72 -2.41 8.07
N LEU A 356 -18.16 -1.71 7.08
CA LEU A 356 -17.56 -0.36 7.32
C LEU A 356 -18.56 0.56 8.01
N TRP A 357 -19.83 0.44 7.63
CA TRP A 357 -20.90 1.29 8.15
C TRP A 357 -21.66 0.68 9.33
N LYS A 358 -21.67 -0.65 9.52
CA LYS A 358 -22.39 -1.28 10.66
C LYS A 358 -21.72 -0.98 12.00
N GLU A 359 -20.39 -0.94 12.08
CA GLU A 359 -19.67 -0.56 13.30
C GLU A 359 -19.65 0.95 13.52
N ALA A 360 -19.45 1.75 12.47
CA ALA A 360 -19.57 3.20 12.54
C ALA A 360 -20.97 3.64 13.02
N TRP A 361 -22.05 2.99 12.54
CA TRP A 361 -23.40 3.20 13.04
C TRP A 361 -23.59 2.80 14.51
N ARG A 362 -23.00 1.68 14.94
CA ARG A 362 -23.08 1.23 16.35
C ARG A 362 -22.36 2.19 17.30
N SER A 363 -21.19 2.70 16.91
CA SER A 363 -20.44 3.71 17.68
C SER A 363 -21.13 5.07 17.65
N TRP A 364 -21.71 5.48 16.52
CA TRP A 364 -22.50 6.71 16.41
C TRP A 364 -23.77 6.66 17.27
N ARG A 365 -24.48 5.53 17.31
CA ARG A 365 -25.61 5.31 18.23
C ARG A 365 -25.21 5.39 19.72
N LYS A 366 -24.00 4.97 20.09
CA LYS A 366 -23.51 5.09 21.48
C LYS A 366 -23.17 6.55 21.83
N LEU A 367 -22.65 7.33 20.88
CA LEU A 367 -22.33 8.76 21.07
C LEU A 367 -23.57 9.66 21.06
N CYS A 368 -24.62 9.29 20.33
CA CYS A 368 -25.87 10.07 20.22
C CYS A 368 -26.97 9.64 21.20
N ALA A 369 -26.70 8.71 22.12
CA ALA A 369 -27.69 8.16 23.05
C ALA A 369 -28.36 9.17 24.02
N PRO A 370 -27.84 10.39 24.29
CA PRO A 370 -28.60 11.39 25.03
C PRO A 370 -29.46 12.34 24.16
N MET A 371 -29.42 12.25 22.82
CA MET A 371 -30.18 13.14 21.93
C MET A 371 -31.31 12.42 21.19
N THR A 372 -32.05 11.55 21.88
CA THR A 372 -33.27 10.95 21.34
C THR A 372 -34.43 11.94 21.36
N ASN A 373 -34.75 12.49 20.18
CA ASN A 373 -36.14 12.49 19.69
C ASN A 373 -36.19 12.83 18.19
N ARG A 374 -36.04 11.78 17.39
CA ARG A 374 -36.70 11.51 16.10
C ARG A 374 -35.79 10.55 15.32
N ILE A 375 -36.26 9.34 15.06
CA ILE A 375 -36.34 8.75 13.71
C ILE A 375 -36.73 7.27 13.78
N LEU A 376 -37.69 6.96 12.92
CA LEU A 376 -38.38 5.69 12.66
C LEU A 376 -37.48 4.62 12.02
N LYS A 377 -37.91 3.37 12.17
CA LYS A 377 -37.45 2.18 11.45
C LYS A 377 -38.01 2.14 10.01
N ILE A 378 -37.15 1.66 9.11
CA ILE A 378 -37.27 1.44 7.65
C ILE A 378 -37.97 0.09 7.39
N LEU A 379 -38.78 -0.03 6.33
CA LEU A 379 -39.17 -1.30 5.69
C LEU A 379 -38.64 -1.30 4.25
#